data_AF-A0A0G2F2Q0-F1
#
_entry.id   AF-A0A0G2F2Q0-F1
#
_cell.length_a   1.000
_cell.length_b   1.000
_cell.length_c   1.000
_cell.angle_alpha   90.00
_cell.angle_beta   90.00
_cell.angle_gamma   90.00
#
_symmetry.space_group_name_H-M   'P 1'
#
loop_
_entity.id
_entity.type
_entity.pdbx_description
1 polymer ?
#
loop_
_entity_poly.entity_id
_entity_poly.type
_entity_poly.pdbx_seq_one_letter_code
_entity_poly.pdbx_strand_id
1 'polypeptide(L)'
;MSSSQPKIPKTATRSKRDPEIESWLKYEVPDLHLGGAGDFHEERRHHHAIFGFHYLPVKKQAPIGSVKFTAIRGPHRTIHIRVFYPRKGERKRQSHDAAALIYFHGGGYTIATVDEFEQGHRILAEESSVIVFVVEYKLAPEWRFHVQLDEYDAVLDWLYSDGGKDRGVNPSRVLGGGDSAGGNMTAAISLRRKEGKKGKKEQMRAQI
;
A
#
# COMPACT_ATOMS: atom_id res chain seq x y z
N MET A 1 0.82 9.15 42.78
CA MET A 1 1.41 9.86 41.61
C MET A 1 0.26 10.33 40.74
N SER A 2 -0.01 11.64 40.70
CA SER A 2 -1.15 12.22 39.97
C SER A 2 -0.89 12.13 38.46
N SER A 3 -1.73 11.37 37.74
CA SER A 3 -1.71 11.30 36.29
C SER A 3 -2.28 12.60 35.73
N SER A 4 -1.42 13.56 35.40
CA SER A 4 -1.84 14.72 34.63
C SER A 4 -2.28 14.25 33.24
N GLN A 5 -3.58 14.35 32.96
CA GLN A 5 -4.12 14.14 31.62
C GLN A 5 -3.35 15.00 30.61
N PRO A 6 -2.92 14.46 29.46
CA PRO A 6 -2.22 15.24 28.46
C PRO A 6 -3.11 16.40 27.99
N LYS A 7 -2.61 17.64 28.10
CA LYS A 7 -3.30 18.84 27.63
C LYS A 7 -3.27 18.85 26.09
N ILE A 8 -4.27 18.23 25.46
CA ILE A 8 -4.44 18.30 24.01
C ILE A 8 -4.87 19.74 23.63
N PRO A 9 -4.16 20.42 22.73
CA PRO A 9 -4.54 21.76 22.28
C PRO A 9 -5.92 21.74 21.60
N LYS A 10 -6.79 22.70 21.91
CA LYS A 10 -8.11 22.86 21.27
C LYS A 10 -8.03 23.50 19.87
N THR A 11 -6.91 24.14 19.57
CA THR A 11 -6.63 24.78 18.28
C THR A 11 -5.15 24.59 17.96
N ALA A 12 -4.84 24.46 16.67
CA ALA A 12 -3.49 24.45 16.14
C ALA A 12 -3.43 25.40 14.94
N THR A 13 -2.29 26.06 14.74
CA THR A 13 -2.07 26.85 13.53
C THR A 13 -1.71 25.92 12.38
N ARG A 14 -2.02 26.34 11.14
CA ARG A 14 -1.63 25.59 9.95
C ARG A 14 -0.10 25.55 9.87
N SER A 15 0.46 24.38 9.58
CA SER A 15 1.89 24.26 9.27
C SER A 15 2.23 25.16 8.08
N LYS A 16 3.39 25.80 8.14
CA LYS A 16 3.95 26.50 6.98
C LYS A 16 4.42 25.45 5.98
N ARG A 17 4.19 25.70 4.69
CA ARG A 17 4.71 24.84 3.63
C ARG A 17 6.23 24.93 3.63
N ASP A 18 6.87 23.79 3.38
CA ASP A 18 8.31 23.74 3.21
C ASP A 18 8.74 24.55 1.96
N PRO A 19 9.77 25.41 2.04
CA PRO A 19 10.22 26.21 0.90
C PRO A 19 10.62 25.40 -0.33
N GLU A 20 11.16 24.18 -0.15
CA GLU A 20 11.52 23.30 -1.26
C GLU A 20 10.25 22.83 -2.00
N ILE A 21 9.23 22.44 -1.25
CA ILE A 21 7.93 22.04 -1.82
C ILE A 21 7.25 23.23 -2.50
N GLU A 22 7.31 24.42 -1.91
CA GLU A 22 6.76 25.64 -2.52
C GLU A 22 7.46 25.97 -3.84
N SER A 23 8.79 25.89 -3.88
CA SER A 23 9.60 26.10 -5.08
C SER A 23 9.27 25.07 -6.16
N TRP A 24 9.22 23.79 -5.81
CA TRP A 24 8.90 22.70 -6.74
C TRP A 24 7.50 22.88 -7.35
N LEU A 25 6.49 23.16 -6.54
CA LEU A 25 5.14 23.44 -7.02
C LEU A 25 5.08 24.63 -7.97
N LYS A 26 5.87 25.68 -7.70
CA LYS A 26 5.83 26.91 -8.50
C LYS A 26 6.59 26.80 -9.82
N TYR A 27 7.72 26.11 -9.84
CA TYR A 27 8.66 26.18 -10.97
C TYR A 27 8.82 24.87 -11.73
N GLU A 28 8.55 23.73 -11.11
CA GLU A 28 8.76 22.42 -11.73
C GLU A 28 7.43 21.79 -12.17
N VAL A 29 6.36 21.98 -11.40
CA VAL A 29 5.03 21.43 -11.69
C VAL A 29 3.90 22.45 -11.48
N PRO A 30 3.93 23.61 -12.17
CA PRO A 30 2.99 24.71 -11.94
C PRO A 30 1.52 24.33 -12.17
N ASP A 31 1.26 23.32 -13.00
CA ASP A 31 -0.08 22.85 -13.34
C ASP A 31 -0.61 21.76 -12.40
N LEU A 32 0.19 21.32 -11.42
CA LEU A 32 -0.22 20.30 -10.47
C LEU A 32 -1.37 20.80 -9.60
N HIS A 33 -2.49 20.07 -9.64
CA HIS A 33 -3.57 20.18 -8.68
C HIS A 33 -3.79 18.83 -7.97
N LEU A 34 -4.26 18.91 -6.73
CA LEU A 34 -4.63 17.74 -5.94
C LEU A 34 -6.15 17.69 -5.88
N GLY A 35 -6.73 17.07 -6.91
CA GLY A 35 -8.17 17.00 -7.14
C GLY A 35 -8.71 18.15 -8.00
N GLY A 36 -9.84 17.88 -8.63
CA GLY A 36 -10.51 18.81 -9.55
C GLY A 36 -11.99 18.47 -9.68
N ALA A 37 -12.71 19.29 -10.45
CA ALA A 37 -14.09 19.04 -10.81
C ALA A 37 -14.24 18.20 -12.10
N GLY A 38 -13.11 17.77 -12.66
CA GLY A 38 -13.04 16.97 -13.88
C GLY A 38 -13.43 15.51 -13.68
N ASP A 39 -13.41 14.76 -14.78
CA ASP A 39 -13.69 13.33 -14.75
C ASP A 39 -12.55 12.55 -14.06
N PHE A 40 -12.88 11.46 -13.34
CA PHE A 40 -11.88 10.67 -12.61
C PHE A 40 -10.76 10.14 -13.51
N HIS A 41 -11.04 9.82 -14.78
CA HIS A 41 -10.00 9.37 -15.70
C HIS A 41 -9.06 10.49 -16.11
N GLU A 42 -9.54 11.73 -16.20
CA GLU A 42 -8.70 12.91 -16.46
C GLU A 42 -7.78 13.18 -15.27
N GLU A 43 -8.33 13.22 -14.06
CA GLU A 43 -7.57 13.42 -12.82
C GLU A 43 -6.52 12.33 -12.62
N ARG A 44 -6.87 11.06 -12.86
CA ARG A 44 -5.92 9.92 -12.80
C ARG A 44 -4.78 10.09 -13.81
N ARG A 45 -5.07 10.49 -15.05
CA ARG A 45 -4.04 10.71 -16.08
C ARG A 45 -3.14 11.89 -15.73
N HIS A 46 -3.72 12.99 -15.24
CA HIS A 46 -2.98 14.18 -14.83
C HIS A 46 -2.02 13.85 -13.69
N HIS A 47 -2.51 13.21 -12.62
CA HIS A 47 -1.67 12.77 -11.51
C HIS A 47 -0.58 11.80 -11.96
N HIS A 48 -0.92 10.80 -12.78
CA HIS A 48 0.07 9.84 -13.27
C HIS A 48 1.17 10.50 -14.10
N ALA A 49 0.86 11.51 -14.93
CA ALA A 49 1.85 12.23 -15.72
C ALA A 49 2.87 13.02 -14.88
N ILE A 50 2.49 13.45 -13.67
CA ILE A 50 3.32 14.26 -12.79
C ILE A 50 4.00 13.42 -11.72
N PHE A 51 3.26 12.51 -11.09
CA PHE A 51 3.75 11.69 -9.97
C PHE A 51 4.27 10.32 -10.41
N GLY A 52 3.97 9.89 -11.63
CA GLY A 52 4.40 8.59 -12.15
C GLY A 52 5.91 8.42 -12.09
N PHE A 53 6.35 7.18 -11.87
CA PHE A 53 7.76 6.86 -11.72
C PHE A 53 8.59 7.27 -12.96
N HIS A 54 7.96 7.25 -14.13
CA HIS A 54 8.54 7.70 -15.39
C HIS A 54 8.94 9.19 -15.40
N TYR A 55 8.31 10.03 -14.57
CA TYR A 55 8.66 11.45 -14.44
C TYR A 55 10.00 11.63 -13.71
N LEU A 56 10.40 10.66 -12.86
CA LEU A 56 11.61 10.76 -12.06
C LEU A 56 12.86 10.45 -12.92
N PRO A 57 13.83 11.37 -13.04
CA PRO A 57 15.07 11.11 -13.78
C PRO A 57 15.77 9.86 -13.26
N VAL A 58 16.30 9.02 -14.16
CA VAL A 58 16.94 7.73 -13.80
C VAL A 58 17.96 7.86 -12.68
N LYS A 59 18.78 8.93 -12.71
CA LYS A 59 19.79 9.21 -11.67
C LYS A 59 19.23 9.48 -10.27
N LYS A 60 17.94 9.81 -10.16
CA LYS A 60 17.20 10.04 -8.90
C LYS A 60 16.35 8.84 -8.48
N GLN A 61 16.22 7.82 -9.33
CA GLN A 61 15.45 6.62 -9.01
C GLN A 61 16.18 5.78 -7.96
N ALA A 62 15.45 5.36 -6.93
CA ALA A 62 15.99 4.52 -5.87
C ALA A 62 16.37 3.15 -6.44
N PRO A 63 17.52 2.60 -6.02
CA PRO A 63 17.93 1.28 -6.46
C PRO A 63 16.97 0.20 -5.91
N ILE A 64 16.89 -0.93 -6.59
CA ILE A 64 16.14 -2.11 -6.14
C ILE A 64 16.81 -3.37 -6.70
N GLY A 65 16.69 -4.50 -6.01
CA GLY A 65 17.21 -5.78 -6.49
C GLY A 65 16.50 -6.25 -7.77
N SER A 66 15.19 -6.39 -7.71
CA SER A 66 14.36 -6.60 -8.92
C SER A 66 12.92 -6.18 -8.69
N VAL A 67 12.24 -5.86 -9.79
CA VAL A 67 10.79 -5.63 -9.83
C VAL A 67 10.18 -6.74 -10.69
N LYS A 68 9.14 -7.40 -10.20
CA LYS A 68 8.38 -8.40 -10.95
C LYS A 68 6.90 -8.05 -10.96
N PHE A 69 6.23 -8.49 -12.02
CA PHE A 69 4.79 -8.35 -12.17
C PHE A 69 4.15 -9.72 -12.05
N THR A 70 3.08 -9.82 -11.27
CA THR A 70 2.32 -11.04 -11.08
C THR A 70 0.85 -10.70 -10.96
N ALA A 71 -0.01 -11.70 -11.03
CA ALA A 71 -1.41 -11.53 -10.72
C ALA A 71 -1.95 -12.77 -10.01
N ILE A 72 -3.07 -12.59 -9.31
CA ILE A 72 -3.84 -13.68 -8.72
C ILE A 72 -5.30 -13.60 -9.16
N ARG A 73 -5.99 -14.73 -9.16
CA ARG A 73 -7.44 -14.74 -9.29
C ARG A 73 -8.04 -14.25 -7.97
N GLY A 74 -8.61 -13.05 -7.99
CA GLY A 74 -9.38 -12.50 -6.88
C GLY A 74 -10.87 -12.85 -6.93
N PRO A 75 -11.63 -12.50 -5.88
CA PRO A 75 -13.05 -12.77 -5.77
C PRO A 75 -13.89 -11.99 -6.79
N HIS A 76 -13.41 -10.81 -7.20
CA HIS A 76 -14.11 -9.94 -8.15
C HIS A 76 -13.57 -10.10 -9.57
N ARG A 77 -12.24 -10.02 -9.75
CA ARG A 77 -11.50 -10.25 -11.01
C ARG A 77 -10.03 -10.60 -10.71
N THR A 78 -9.21 -10.65 -11.75
CA THR A 78 -7.75 -10.68 -11.62
C THR A 78 -7.24 -9.46 -10.86
N ILE A 79 -6.43 -9.71 -9.84
CA ILE A 79 -5.74 -8.71 -9.02
C ILE A 79 -4.29 -8.66 -9.50
N HIS A 80 -3.84 -7.52 -10.03
CA HIS A 80 -2.45 -7.33 -10.45
C HIS A 80 -1.61 -6.85 -9.26
N ILE A 81 -0.38 -7.36 -9.19
CA ILE A 81 0.53 -7.10 -8.08
C ILE A 81 1.92 -6.83 -8.65
N ARG A 82 2.51 -5.69 -8.26
CA ARG A 82 3.91 -5.37 -8.52
C ARG A 82 4.73 -5.74 -7.29
N VAL A 83 5.76 -6.55 -7.48
CA VAL A 83 6.57 -7.11 -6.39
C VAL A 83 7.98 -6.54 -6.45
N PHE A 84 8.39 -5.91 -5.36
CA PHE A 84 9.71 -5.32 -5.19
C PHE A 84 10.56 -6.23 -4.31
N TYR A 85 11.62 -6.79 -4.88
CA TYR A 85 12.57 -7.64 -4.18
C TYR A 85 13.82 -6.84 -3.83
N PRO A 86 14.12 -6.63 -2.53
CA PRO A 86 15.31 -5.89 -2.12
C PRO A 86 16.57 -6.76 -2.20
N ARG A 87 17.71 -6.14 -2.54
CA ARG A 87 19.01 -6.82 -2.61
C ARG A 87 19.39 -7.46 -1.28
N LYS A 88 19.23 -6.71 -0.19
CA LYS A 88 19.57 -7.16 1.18
C LYS A 88 18.64 -8.29 1.69
N GLY A 89 17.47 -8.49 1.07
CA GLY A 89 16.50 -9.54 1.44
C GLY A 89 16.73 -10.89 0.75
N GLU A 90 17.64 -10.97 -0.22
CA GLU A 90 17.78 -12.14 -1.10
C GLU A 90 18.10 -13.44 -0.35
N ARG A 91 19.00 -13.41 0.64
CA ARG A 91 19.32 -14.60 1.44
C ARG A 91 18.10 -15.15 2.17
N LYS A 92 17.28 -14.28 2.78
CA LYS A 92 16.05 -14.68 3.48
C LYS A 92 15.01 -15.23 2.50
N ARG A 93 14.95 -14.69 1.29
CA ARG A 93 14.07 -15.19 0.23
C ARG A 93 14.45 -16.61 -0.18
N GLN A 94 15.74 -16.87 -0.40
CA GLN A 94 16.23 -18.20 -0.78
C GLN A 94 16.03 -19.25 0.33
N SER A 95 16.09 -18.84 1.60
CA SER A 95 15.82 -19.71 2.74
C SER A 95 14.34 -19.79 3.16
N HIS A 96 13.42 -19.27 2.34
CA HIS A 96 11.99 -19.18 2.65
C HIS A 96 11.65 -18.51 4.00
N ASP A 97 12.46 -17.53 4.42
CA ASP A 97 12.28 -16.76 5.66
C ASP A 97 12.06 -15.23 5.42
N ALA A 98 11.75 -14.83 4.19
CA ALA A 98 11.52 -13.42 3.88
C ALA A 98 10.23 -12.91 4.53
N ALA A 99 10.26 -11.69 5.04
CA ALA A 99 9.04 -10.98 5.40
C ALA A 99 8.40 -10.40 4.12
N ALA A 100 7.07 -10.28 4.15
CA ALA A 100 6.29 -9.66 3.08
C ALA A 100 5.48 -8.50 3.63
N LEU A 101 5.48 -7.37 2.90
CA LEU A 101 4.58 -6.25 3.13
C LEU A 101 3.61 -6.15 1.97
N ILE A 102 2.31 -6.30 2.26
CA ILE A 102 1.25 -5.96 1.32
C ILE A 102 1.02 -4.45 1.42
N TYR A 103 1.04 -3.76 0.29
CA TYR A 103 0.82 -2.32 0.25
C TYR A 103 -0.32 -1.94 -0.69
N PHE A 104 -1.28 -1.15 -0.17
CA PHE A 104 -2.31 -0.49 -0.94
C PHE A 104 -2.07 1.02 -0.88
N HIS A 105 -2.04 1.69 -2.03
CA HIS A 105 -1.82 3.13 -2.08
C HIS A 105 -3.06 3.93 -1.62
N GLY A 106 -2.83 5.18 -1.22
CA GLY A 106 -3.86 6.18 -0.94
C GLY A 106 -4.56 6.68 -2.20
N GLY A 107 -5.11 7.90 -2.14
CA GLY A 107 -5.89 8.45 -3.27
C GLY A 107 -7.40 8.29 -3.14
N GLY A 108 -7.91 8.24 -1.90
CA GLY A 108 -9.35 8.31 -1.64
C GLY A 108 -10.18 7.25 -2.36
N TYR A 109 -9.60 6.06 -2.60
CA TYR A 109 -10.19 4.96 -3.37
C TYR A 109 -10.43 5.24 -4.86
N THR A 110 -10.15 6.45 -5.34
CA THR A 110 -10.65 6.95 -6.63
C THR A 110 -9.54 7.33 -7.59
N ILE A 111 -8.36 7.67 -7.10
CA ILE A 111 -7.23 8.15 -7.89
C ILE A 111 -5.95 7.38 -7.57
N ALA A 112 -4.90 7.73 -8.32
CA ALA A 112 -3.54 7.22 -8.23
C ALA A 112 -3.33 5.80 -8.80
N THR A 113 -2.06 5.44 -8.92
CA THR A 113 -1.59 4.18 -9.52
C THR A 113 -0.38 3.65 -8.75
N VAL A 114 -0.05 2.37 -8.92
CA VAL A 114 1.17 1.79 -8.30
C VAL A 114 2.45 2.48 -8.77
N ASP A 115 2.44 3.00 -9.99
CA ASP A 115 3.59 3.71 -10.57
C ASP A 115 3.93 4.99 -9.81
N GLU A 116 2.91 5.74 -9.36
CA GLU A 116 3.09 7.01 -8.63
C GLU A 116 3.80 6.85 -7.28
N PHE A 117 3.82 5.63 -6.74
CA PHE A 117 4.42 5.32 -5.44
C PHE A 117 5.67 4.45 -5.57
N GLU A 118 6.10 4.09 -6.77
CA GLU A 118 7.20 3.14 -6.99
C GLU A 118 8.51 3.57 -6.30
N GLN A 119 8.85 4.86 -6.36
CA GLN A 119 10.05 5.39 -5.69
C GLN A 119 10.02 5.09 -4.18
N GLY A 120 8.87 5.30 -3.53
CA GLY A 120 8.68 5.01 -2.11
C GLY A 120 8.79 3.51 -1.82
N HIS A 121 8.20 2.66 -2.66
CA HIS A 121 8.26 1.21 -2.50
C HIS A 121 9.68 0.64 -2.66
N ARG A 122 10.48 1.19 -3.57
CA ARG A 122 11.89 0.82 -3.76
C ARG A 122 12.71 1.12 -2.51
N ILE A 123 12.58 2.34 -1.98
CA ILE A 123 13.22 2.77 -0.73
C ILE A 123 12.78 1.87 0.42
N LEU A 124 11.46 1.70 0.59
CA LEU A 124 10.89 0.89 1.65
C LEU A 124 11.39 -0.55 1.62
N ALA A 125 11.41 -1.19 0.45
CA ALA A 125 11.91 -2.55 0.30
C ALA A 125 13.39 -2.66 0.67
N GLU A 126 14.25 -1.80 0.12
CA GLU A 126 15.70 -1.85 0.34
C GLU A 126 16.09 -1.56 1.79
N GLU A 127 15.50 -0.54 2.40
CA GLU A 127 15.81 -0.14 3.77
C GLU A 127 15.29 -1.16 4.81
N SER A 128 14.11 -1.74 4.56
CA SER A 128 13.54 -2.76 5.47
C SER A 128 14.04 -4.18 5.21
N SER A 129 14.64 -4.45 4.05
CA SER A 129 14.94 -5.81 3.57
C SER A 129 13.70 -6.72 3.49
N VAL A 130 12.52 -6.13 3.27
CA VAL A 130 11.22 -6.80 3.16
C VAL A 130 10.78 -6.82 1.70
N ILE A 131 10.16 -7.92 1.26
CA ILE A 131 9.55 -7.99 -0.08
C ILE A 131 8.25 -7.17 -0.05
N VAL A 132 8.12 -6.18 -0.93
CA VAL A 132 6.92 -5.33 -0.97
C VAL A 132 6.02 -5.75 -2.13
N PHE A 133 4.79 -6.12 -1.81
CA PHE A 133 3.73 -6.53 -2.73
C PHE A 133 2.72 -5.39 -2.86
N VAL A 134 2.85 -4.59 -3.91
CA VAL A 134 1.98 -3.45 -4.14
C VAL A 134 0.82 -3.87 -5.03
N VAL A 135 -0.41 -3.68 -4.55
CA VAL A 135 -1.61 -4.16 -5.20
C VAL A 135 -2.21 -3.08 -6.08
N GLU A 136 -2.43 -3.38 -7.36
CA GLU A 136 -3.19 -2.55 -8.30
C GLU A 136 -4.69 -2.81 -8.10
N TYR A 137 -5.20 -2.36 -6.94
CA TYR A 137 -6.56 -2.60 -6.51
C TYR A 137 -7.58 -1.82 -7.34
N LYS A 138 -8.82 -2.29 -7.34
CA LYS A 138 -9.89 -1.65 -8.11
C LYS A 138 -10.31 -0.30 -7.53
N LEU A 139 -10.36 0.72 -8.37
CA LEU A 139 -10.77 2.06 -7.95
C LEU A 139 -12.29 2.26 -8.08
N ALA A 140 -12.81 3.11 -7.20
CA ALA A 140 -14.13 3.70 -7.30
C ALA A 140 -14.11 4.87 -8.31
N PRO A 141 -15.25 5.22 -8.93
CA PRO A 141 -16.60 4.71 -8.70
C PRO A 141 -16.94 3.39 -9.41
N GLU A 142 -16.08 2.89 -10.29
CA GLU A 142 -16.33 1.69 -11.11
C GLU A 142 -16.45 0.44 -10.24
N TRP A 143 -15.66 0.38 -9.16
CA TRP A 143 -15.71 -0.68 -8.17
C TRP A 143 -15.97 -0.08 -6.80
N ARG A 144 -17.17 -0.34 -6.27
CA ARG A 144 -17.60 0.23 -5.00
C ARG A 144 -17.23 -0.69 -3.84
N PHE A 145 -17.28 -0.14 -2.63
CA PHE A 145 -17.21 -0.94 -1.41
C PHE A 145 -18.19 -2.14 -1.52
N HIS A 146 -17.78 -3.37 -1.19
CA HIS A 146 -16.60 -3.79 -0.43
C HIS A 146 -15.42 -4.36 -1.26
N VAL A 147 -15.40 -4.13 -2.57
CA VAL A 147 -14.45 -4.79 -3.51
C VAL A 147 -12.98 -4.69 -3.08
N GLN A 148 -12.52 -3.49 -2.73
CA GLN A 148 -11.11 -3.26 -2.39
C GLN A 148 -10.67 -4.02 -1.14
N LEU A 149 -11.56 -4.12 -0.16
CA LEU A 149 -11.29 -4.83 1.08
C LEU A 149 -11.23 -6.34 0.84
N ASP A 150 -12.04 -6.86 -0.10
CA ASP A 150 -11.97 -8.28 -0.49
C ASP A 150 -10.71 -8.60 -1.29
N GLU A 151 -10.25 -7.68 -2.15
CA GLU A 151 -8.97 -7.84 -2.84
C GLU A 151 -7.81 -7.87 -1.83
N TYR A 152 -7.85 -7.03 -0.78
CA TYR A 152 -6.88 -7.09 0.31
C TYR A 152 -6.88 -8.46 0.99
N ASP A 153 -8.06 -8.98 1.34
CA ASP A 153 -8.22 -10.32 1.94
C ASP A 153 -7.61 -11.41 1.07
N ALA A 154 -7.91 -11.37 -0.23
CA ALA A 154 -7.48 -12.39 -1.17
C ALA A 154 -5.96 -12.40 -1.32
N VAL A 155 -5.32 -11.22 -1.33
CA VAL A 155 -3.86 -11.12 -1.37
C VAL A 155 -3.22 -11.60 -0.07
N LEU A 156 -3.84 -11.33 1.08
CA LEU A 156 -3.41 -11.88 2.37
C LEU A 156 -3.45 -13.42 2.37
N ASP A 157 -4.59 -14.02 1.98
CA ASP A 157 -4.74 -15.48 1.93
C ASP A 157 -3.74 -16.11 0.96
N TRP A 158 -3.54 -15.47 -0.19
CA TRP A 158 -2.55 -15.91 -1.17
C TRP A 158 -1.13 -15.91 -0.60
N LEU A 159 -0.73 -14.88 0.15
CA LEU A 159 0.59 -14.83 0.79
C LEU A 159 0.74 -15.81 1.96
N TYR A 160 -0.36 -16.19 2.62
CA TYR A 160 -0.36 -17.27 3.62
C TYR A 160 -0.33 -18.67 3.00
N SER A 161 -0.60 -18.79 1.71
CA SER A 161 -0.60 -20.05 0.95
C SER A 161 0.74 -20.37 0.29
N ASP A 162 0.79 -21.44 -0.51
CA ASP A 162 1.95 -21.79 -1.34
C ASP A 162 2.37 -20.65 -2.28
N GLY A 163 1.44 -19.77 -2.69
CA GLY A 163 1.76 -18.62 -3.53
C GLY A 163 2.79 -17.65 -2.91
N GLY A 164 2.74 -17.45 -1.59
CA GLY A 164 3.76 -16.71 -0.83
C GLY A 164 5.03 -17.53 -0.67
N LYS A 165 4.91 -18.82 -0.35
CA LYS A 165 6.04 -19.74 -0.17
C LYS A 165 6.91 -19.84 -1.43
N ASP A 166 6.30 -19.91 -2.61
CA ASP A 166 6.97 -19.93 -3.92
C ASP A 166 7.80 -18.66 -4.18
N ARG A 167 7.50 -17.58 -3.44
CA ARG A 167 8.23 -16.31 -3.49
C ARG A 167 9.22 -16.15 -2.36
N GLY A 168 9.43 -17.19 -1.55
CA GLY A 168 10.33 -17.19 -0.40
C GLY A 168 9.78 -16.51 0.85
N VAL A 169 8.48 -16.23 0.89
CA VAL A 169 7.82 -15.56 2.02
C VAL A 169 7.57 -16.55 3.15
N ASN A 170 7.91 -16.14 4.37
CA ASN A 170 7.48 -16.81 5.58
C ASN A 170 6.05 -16.36 5.94
N PRO A 171 5.06 -17.27 5.98
CA PRO A 171 3.67 -16.90 6.27
C PRO A 171 3.48 -16.30 7.66
N SER A 172 4.41 -16.52 8.61
CA SER A 172 4.39 -15.90 9.94
C SER A 172 4.90 -14.45 9.94
N ARG A 173 5.38 -13.93 8.80
CA ARG A 173 6.03 -12.61 8.68
C ARG A 173 5.39 -11.75 7.58
N VAL A 174 4.06 -11.87 7.44
CA VAL A 174 3.24 -11.06 6.52
C VAL A 174 2.70 -9.84 7.26
N LEU A 175 2.93 -8.67 6.69
CA LEU A 175 2.57 -7.35 7.20
C LEU A 175 1.60 -6.68 6.22
N GLY A 176 0.70 -5.84 6.74
CA GLY A 176 -0.13 -4.94 5.95
C GLY A 176 0.33 -3.49 6.08
N GLY A 177 0.19 -2.71 5.01
CA GLY A 177 0.53 -1.30 4.99
C GLY A 177 -0.20 -0.53 3.88
N GLY A 178 -0.19 0.79 4.02
CA GLY A 178 -0.77 1.71 3.07
C GLY A 178 -0.84 3.13 3.64
N ASP A 179 -0.97 4.12 2.77
CA ASP A 179 -1.19 5.51 3.14
C ASP A 179 -2.66 5.91 2.94
N SER A 180 -3.16 6.87 3.72
CA SER A 180 -4.52 7.42 3.55
C SER A 180 -5.61 6.32 3.42
N ALA A 181 -6.27 6.20 2.25
CA ALA A 181 -7.23 5.14 1.95
C ALA A 181 -6.64 3.72 2.09
N GLY A 182 -5.41 3.50 1.65
CA GLY A 182 -4.68 2.25 1.85
C GLY A 182 -4.40 1.92 3.33
N GLY A 183 -4.07 2.95 4.11
CA GLY A 183 -3.94 2.84 5.56
C GLY A 183 -5.26 2.50 6.24
N ASN A 184 -6.35 3.13 5.79
CA ASN A 184 -7.70 2.80 6.24
C ASN A 184 -8.07 1.34 5.94
N MET A 185 -7.81 0.85 4.71
CA MET A 185 -8.03 -0.55 4.34
C MET A 185 -7.20 -1.51 5.20
N THR A 186 -5.94 -1.17 5.48
CA THR A 186 -5.05 -1.95 6.34
C THR A 186 -5.58 -2.05 7.78
N ALA A 187 -6.16 -0.97 8.31
CA ALA A 187 -6.80 -1.00 9.62
C ALA A 187 -8.09 -1.83 9.60
N ALA A 188 -8.94 -1.63 8.59
CA ALA A 188 -10.22 -2.32 8.44
C ALA A 188 -10.04 -3.84 8.29
N ILE A 189 -9.08 -4.28 7.47
CA ILE A 189 -8.79 -5.70 7.25
C ILE A 189 -8.28 -6.37 8.52
N SER A 190 -7.46 -5.66 9.30
CA SER A 190 -6.93 -6.14 10.57
C SER A 190 -8.06 -6.41 11.57
N LEU A 191 -9.04 -5.50 11.65
CA LEU A 191 -10.23 -5.67 12.47
C LEU A 191 -11.10 -6.84 11.98
N ARG A 192 -11.43 -6.87 10.67
CA ARG A 192 -12.23 -7.95 10.05
C ARG A 192 -11.62 -9.34 10.32
N ARG A 193 -10.30 -9.47 10.17
CA ARG A 193 -9.57 -10.73 10.41
C ARG A 193 -9.51 -11.11 11.89
N LYS A 194 -9.46 -10.12 12.80
CA LYS A 194 -9.53 -10.36 14.25
C LYS A 194 -10.91 -10.88 14.67
N GLU A 195 -11.98 -10.27 14.16
CA GLU A 195 -13.36 -10.65 14.46
C GLU A 195 -13.72 -12.02 13.89
N GLY A 196 -13.35 -12.31 12.63
CA GLY A 196 -13.54 -13.64 12.05
C GLY A 196 -12.84 -14.76 12.84
N LYS A 197 -11.65 -14.48 13.41
CA LYS A 197 -10.96 -15.43 14.31
C LYS A 197 -11.69 -15.64 15.65
N LYS A 198 -12.34 -14.60 16.19
CA LYS A 198 -13.17 -14.72 17.41
C LYS A 198 -14.40 -15.57 17.15
N GLY A 199 -15.15 -15.28 16.08
CA GLY A 199 -16.34 -16.05 15.71
C GLY A 199 -16.05 -17.54 15.50
N LYS A 200 -14.94 -17.88 14.83
CA LYS A 200 -14.51 -19.28 14.68
C LYS A 200 -14.14 -19.95 16.02
N LYS A 201 -13.48 -19.24 16.95
CA LYS A 201 -13.15 -19.75 18.28
C LYS A 201 -14.39 -19.94 19.16
N GLU A 202 -15.35 -19.03 19.09
CA GLU A 202 -16.62 -19.10 19.83
C GLU A 202 -17.50 -20.23 19.30
N GLN A 203 -17.60 -20.41 17.98
CA GLN A 203 -18.30 -21.55 17.37
C GLN A 203 -17.67 -22.90 17.77
N MET A 204 -16.33 -22.99 17.80
CA MET A 204 -15.64 -24.22 18.21
C MET A 204 -15.79 -24.51 19.71
N ARG A 205 -15.94 -23.47 20.56
CA ARG A 205 -16.25 -23.64 21.99
C ARG A 205 -17.71 -24.01 22.26
N ALA A 206 -18.63 -23.63 21.38
CA ALA A 206 -20.05 -23.98 21.49
C ALA A 206 -20.36 -25.42 21.01
N GLN A 207 -19.37 -26.12 20.44
CA GLN A 207 -19.47 -27.49 19.93
C GLN A 207 -18.77 -28.53 20.83
N ILE A 208 -18.28 -28.12 22.00
CA ILE A 208 -17.67 -28.97 23.05
C ILE A 208 -18.55 -28.88 24.29
#